data_AF-A0A2D5Z0B3-F1
#
_entry.id   AF-A0A2D5Z0B3-F1
#
_cell.length_a   1.000
_cell.length_b   1.000
_cell.length_c   1.000
_cell.angle_alpha   90.00
_cell.angle_beta   90.00
_cell.angle_gamma   90.00
#
_symmetry.space_group_name_H-M   'P 1'
#
loop_
_entity.id
_entity.type
_entity.pdbx_description
1 polymer ?
#
loop_
_entity_poly.entity_id
_entity_poly.type
_entity_poly.pdbx_seq_one_letter_code
_entity_poly.pdbx_strand_id
1 'polypeptide(L)'
;MNGTQVDGVICHMFTVGDCTPYFDHDYQPGKAVLPEKTMSVLTWKGKHNLQAILDADQDYWALAVEAAHAQNKPFWGAMRFNDGHPGTYGVRSNFCIEHPEYRLNDRCAYHTHGPDPDGSTPCVHLDFSIPEVRAHQLKLVELLARRYDIDGFEWDFTRDAWHNFPANKKDRGIDITTAHMRDARDLLNQIG
;
A
#
# COMPACT_ATOMS: atom_id res chain seq x y z
N MET A 1 5.54 -28.65 -0.29
CA MET A 1 6.81 -28.60 0.46
C MET A 1 6.49 -28.38 1.93
N ASN A 2 7.13 -29.12 2.85
CA ASN A 2 6.97 -28.93 4.29
C ASN A 2 8.04 -27.91 4.74
N GLY A 3 7.68 -26.63 4.82
CA GLY A 3 8.61 -25.57 5.22
C GLY A 3 9.08 -25.72 6.67
N THR A 4 10.39 -25.64 6.88
CA THR A 4 11.07 -25.57 8.19
C THR A 4 11.55 -24.15 8.48
N GLN A 5 12.02 -23.85 9.70
CA GLN A 5 12.52 -22.53 10.11
C GLN A 5 13.74 -21.98 9.32
N VAL A 6 14.29 -22.74 8.38
CA VAL A 6 15.41 -22.31 7.51
C VAL A 6 14.99 -22.00 6.08
N ASP A 7 13.72 -22.21 5.72
CA ASP A 7 13.20 -21.87 4.40
C ASP A 7 12.88 -20.36 4.37
N GLY A 8 13.76 -19.59 3.73
CA GLY A 8 13.63 -18.14 3.64
C GLY A 8 12.56 -17.73 2.63
N VAL A 9 11.62 -16.90 3.06
CA VAL A 9 10.69 -16.17 2.19
C VAL A 9 11.30 -14.83 1.82
N ILE A 10 11.21 -14.46 0.55
CA ILE A 10 11.49 -13.08 0.13
C ILE A 10 10.16 -12.33 0.17
N CYS A 11 10.06 -11.30 1.01
CA CYS A 11 8.89 -10.44 1.10
C CYS A 11 9.30 -9.01 0.71
N HIS A 12 8.70 -8.47 -0.34
CA HIS A 12 9.00 -7.12 -0.81
C HIS A 12 7.75 -6.25 -0.86
N MET A 13 7.93 -4.99 -0.46
CA MET A 13 6.87 -3.99 -0.44
C MET A 13 6.73 -3.33 -1.81
N PHE A 14 5.61 -3.58 -2.48
CA PHE A 14 5.29 -3.05 -3.81
C PHE A 14 4.64 -1.66 -3.76
N THR A 15 4.42 -1.11 -2.57
CA THR A 15 3.67 0.14 -2.39
C THR A 15 4.24 1.08 -1.34
N VAL A 16 3.83 2.34 -1.42
CA VAL A 16 4.00 3.37 -0.38
C VAL A 16 2.76 4.20 -0.21
N GLY A 17 2.77 5.08 0.80
CA GLY A 17 1.70 6.04 0.98
C GLY A 17 0.38 5.31 1.17
N ASP A 18 -0.67 5.82 0.58
CA ASP A 18 -2.01 5.22 0.59
C ASP A 18 -2.12 4.00 -0.32
N CYS A 19 -1.16 3.07 -0.28
CA CYS A 19 -1.09 1.86 -1.10
C CYS A 19 -0.68 2.12 -2.57
N THR A 20 -0.06 3.26 -2.87
CA THR A 20 0.39 3.62 -4.23
C THR A 20 1.41 2.60 -4.78
N PRO A 21 1.15 1.95 -5.92
CA PRO A 21 2.03 0.98 -6.55
C PRO A 21 3.39 1.54 -7.00
N TYR A 22 4.39 0.67 -6.96
CA TYR A 22 5.73 0.87 -7.53
C TYR A 22 6.03 -0.07 -8.68
N PHE A 23 5.03 -0.34 -9.49
CA PHE A 23 5.16 -1.09 -10.72
C PHE A 23 4.28 -0.45 -11.78
N ASP A 24 4.55 -0.76 -13.05
CA ASP A 24 3.75 -0.20 -14.12
C ASP A 24 2.37 -0.87 -14.23
N HIS A 25 1.35 -0.04 -14.42
CA HIS A 25 -0.05 -0.40 -14.58
C HIS A 25 -0.80 0.74 -15.29
N ASP A 26 -1.97 0.47 -15.86
CA ASP A 26 -2.77 1.47 -16.59
C ASP A 26 -3.85 2.17 -15.74
N TYR A 27 -4.13 1.64 -14.54
CA TYR A 27 -5.14 2.16 -13.63
C TYR A 27 -4.82 3.56 -13.09
N GLN A 28 -5.40 4.60 -13.71
CA GLN A 28 -5.09 6.01 -13.44
C GLN A 28 -5.26 6.44 -11.97
N PRO A 29 -6.31 6.03 -11.22
CA PRO A 29 -6.44 6.38 -9.82
C PRO A 29 -5.28 5.86 -8.95
N GLY A 30 -4.65 4.75 -9.33
CA GLY A 30 -3.49 4.19 -8.62
C GLY A 30 -2.16 4.87 -8.93
N LYS A 31 -2.07 5.72 -9.97
CA LYS A 31 -0.80 6.32 -10.39
C LYS A 31 -0.22 7.21 -9.29
N ALA A 32 1.09 7.11 -9.11
CA ALA A 32 1.84 7.86 -8.13
C ALA A 32 1.94 9.34 -8.50
N VAL A 33 1.70 10.20 -7.52
CA VAL A 33 1.93 11.64 -7.59
C VAL A 33 3.06 12.00 -6.66
N LEU A 34 4.17 12.40 -7.27
CA LEU A 34 5.33 12.90 -6.54
C LEU A 34 5.09 14.36 -6.13
N PRO A 35 5.39 14.75 -4.90
CA PRO A 35 5.22 16.12 -4.47
C PRO A 35 6.31 17.01 -5.04
N GLU A 36 5.94 18.25 -5.38
CA GLU A 36 6.83 19.27 -5.94
C GLU A 36 8.00 19.63 -5.00
N LYS A 37 7.76 19.54 -3.69
CA LYS A 37 8.74 19.86 -2.66
C LYS A 37 8.92 18.67 -1.73
N THR A 38 10.15 18.47 -1.29
CA THR A 38 10.49 17.40 -0.34
C THR A 38 11.18 17.97 0.88
N MET A 39 10.96 17.34 2.04
CA MET A 39 11.50 17.82 3.30
C MET A 39 13.03 17.75 3.41
N SER A 40 13.68 16.91 2.59
CA SER A 40 15.13 16.68 2.64
C SER A 40 15.67 16.17 1.31
N VAL A 41 16.98 16.32 1.08
CA VAL A 41 17.68 15.75 -0.09
C VAL A 41 17.58 14.22 -0.13
N LEU A 42 17.54 13.56 1.03
CA LEU A 42 17.37 12.10 1.10
C LEU A 42 15.98 11.68 0.58
N THR A 43 14.94 12.40 1.00
CA THR A 43 13.57 12.21 0.51
C THR A 43 13.46 12.49 -0.98
N TRP A 44 14.08 13.58 -1.45
CA TRP A 44 14.16 13.91 -2.87
C TRP A 44 14.78 12.78 -3.69
N LYS A 45 15.94 12.28 -3.24
CA LYS A 45 16.66 11.18 -3.90
C LYS A 45 15.84 9.90 -3.93
N GLY A 46 15.22 9.53 -2.79
CA GLY A 46 14.35 8.35 -2.73
C GLY A 46 13.24 8.41 -3.77
N LYS A 47 12.56 9.56 -3.89
CA LYS A 47 11.49 9.78 -4.88
C LYS A 47 11.96 9.72 -6.33
N HIS A 48 13.13 10.29 -6.63
CA HIS A 48 13.69 10.23 -7.98
C HIS A 48 14.13 8.81 -8.35
N ASN A 49 14.66 8.03 -7.39
CA ASN A 49 14.97 6.62 -7.61
C ASN A 49 13.71 5.81 -7.90
N LEU A 50 12.62 6.09 -7.20
CA LEU A 50 11.33 5.44 -7.44
C LEU A 50 10.77 5.80 -8.81
N GLN A 51 10.84 7.07 -9.21
CA GLN A 51 10.45 7.49 -10.55
C GLN A 51 11.30 6.79 -11.62
N ALA A 52 12.62 6.71 -11.42
CA ALA A 52 13.52 6.05 -12.35
C ALA A 52 13.22 4.54 -12.48
N ILE A 53 12.75 3.87 -11.42
CA ILE A 53 12.29 2.48 -11.48
C ILE A 53 11.01 2.36 -12.33
N LEU A 54 10.08 3.32 -12.20
CA LEU A 54 8.83 3.34 -12.97
C LEU A 54 9.04 3.71 -14.44
N ASP A 55 10.01 4.56 -14.74
CA ASP A 55 10.33 5.02 -16.10
C ASP A 55 11.27 4.06 -16.84
N ALA A 56 11.81 3.06 -16.17
CA ALA A 56 12.70 2.09 -16.79
C ALA A 56 11.92 1.16 -17.73
N ASP A 57 12.50 0.87 -18.89
CA ASP A 57 11.97 -0.14 -19.82
C ASP A 57 11.97 -1.56 -19.20
N GLN A 58 12.80 -1.77 -18.18
CA GLN A 58 12.96 -3.05 -17.49
C GLN A 58 12.05 -3.12 -16.25
N ASP A 59 11.23 -4.17 -16.16
CA ASP A 59 10.46 -4.46 -14.95
C ASP A 59 11.37 -5.13 -13.90
N TYR A 60 11.85 -4.33 -12.94
CA TYR A 60 12.73 -4.80 -11.87
C TYR A 60 12.04 -5.76 -10.90
N TRP A 61 10.72 -5.70 -10.76
CA TRP A 61 10.01 -6.63 -9.89
C TRP A 61 9.87 -7.99 -10.54
N ALA A 62 9.61 -8.05 -11.85
CA ALA A 62 9.61 -9.31 -12.59
C ALA A 62 10.98 -10.01 -12.44
N LEU A 63 12.08 -9.26 -12.62
CA LEU A 63 13.43 -9.78 -12.41
C LEU A 63 13.68 -10.27 -10.97
N ALA A 64 13.13 -9.57 -9.97
CA ALA A 64 13.28 -9.96 -8.56
C ALA A 64 12.52 -11.27 -8.25
N VAL A 65 11.31 -11.43 -8.80
CA VAL A 65 10.51 -12.66 -8.70
C VAL A 65 11.25 -13.82 -9.39
N GLU A 66 11.68 -13.63 -10.64
CA GLU A 66 12.44 -14.64 -11.40
C GLU A 66 13.71 -15.07 -10.67
N ALA A 67 14.46 -14.12 -10.09
CA ALA A 67 15.68 -14.39 -9.34
C ALA A 67 15.43 -15.16 -8.03
N ALA A 68 14.27 -14.96 -7.40
CA ALA A 68 13.85 -15.73 -6.23
C ALA A 68 13.48 -17.16 -6.61
N HIS A 69 12.66 -17.34 -7.65
CA HIS A 69 12.26 -18.64 -8.15
C HIS A 69 13.42 -19.47 -8.69
N ALA A 70 14.40 -18.84 -9.36
CA ALA A 70 15.63 -19.50 -9.79
C ALA A 70 16.45 -20.08 -8.62
N GLN A 71 16.22 -19.60 -7.39
CA GLN A 71 16.81 -20.11 -6.16
C GLN A 71 15.87 -21.02 -5.37
N ASN A 72 14.71 -21.39 -5.94
CA ASN A 72 13.63 -22.13 -5.27
C ASN A 72 13.14 -21.46 -3.98
N LYS A 73 13.09 -20.12 -3.96
CA LYS A 73 12.58 -19.35 -2.83
C LYS A 73 11.20 -18.78 -3.17
N PRO A 74 10.22 -18.92 -2.25
CA PRO A 74 8.93 -18.27 -2.43
C PRO A 74 9.08 -16.74 -2.34
N PHE A 75 8.34 -16.05 -3.19
CA PHE A 75 8.30 -14.60 -3.26
C PHE A 75 6.91 -14.08 -2.90
N TRP A 76 6.84 -13.26 -1.86
CA TRP A 76 5.60 -12.67 -1.37
C TRP A 76 5.51 -11.20 -1.78
N GLY A 77 4.40 -10.85 -2.44
CA GLY A 77 4.04 -9.47 -2.73
C GLY A 77 3.39 -8.82 -1.51
N ALA A 78 4.02 -7.81 -0.93
CA ALA A 78 3.47 -7.07 0.21
C ALA A 78 2.99 -5.68 -0.20
N MET A 79 1.90 -5.23 0.43
CA MET A 79 1.37 -3.88 0.24
C MET A 79 1.08 -3.21 1.59
N ARG A 80 1.45 -1.92 1.72
CA ARG A 80 1.10 -1.12 2.91
C ARG A 80 -0.40 -1.00 2.96
N PHE A 81 -0.99 -1.29 4.11
CA PHE A 81 -2.45 -1.28 4.20
C PHE A 81 -3.00 0.15 4.07
N ASN A 82 -2.44 1.12 4.78
CA ASN A 82 -2.91 2.51 4.75
C ASN A 82 -1.82 3.41 5.32
N ASP A 83 -0.86 3.84 4.52
CA ASP A 83 0.22 4.70 5.02
C ASP A 83 -0.08 6.19 4.82
N GLY A 84 0.22 6.95 5.85
CA GLY A 84 -0.21 8.32 6.06
C GLY A 84 0.90 9.34 5.98
N HIS A 85 2.05 9.03 5.42
CA HIS A 85 3.13 10.02 5.35
C HIS A 85 2.66 11.32 4.66
N PRO A 86 2.88 12.49 5.27
CA PRO A 86 2.39 13.75 4.73
C PRO A 86 3.06 14.06 3.39
N GLY A 87 2.40 14.85 2.55
CA GLY A 87 2.83 15.11 1.17
C GLY A 87 4.23 15.74 1.04
N THR A 88 4.83 16.25 2.11
CA THR A 88 6.22 16.76 2.09
C THR A 88 7.26 15.64 2.04
N TYR A 89 6.90 14.39 2.37
CA TYR A 89 7.81 13.25 2.24
C TYR A 89 7.20 11.90 1.85
N GLY A 90 5.88 11.75 1.97
CA GLY A 90 5.13 10.66 1.34
C GLY A 90 4.96 10.84 -0.17
N VAL A 91 4.54 9.76 -0.83
CA VAL A 91 3.97 9.74 -2.19
C VAL A 91 2.48 9.46 -2.03
N ARG A 92 1.65 10.01 -2.91
CA ARG A 92 0.19 9.78 -2.90
C ARG A 92 -0.29 9.23 -4.23
N SER A 93 -1.37 8.47 -4.21
CA SER A 93 -2.07 8.10 -5.43
C SER A 93 -2.91 9.27 -5.95
N ASN A 94 -3.22 9.28 -7.24
CA ASN A 94 -4.24 10.17 -7.80
C ASN A 94 -5.56 10.04 -7.03
N PHE A 95 -5.97 8.81 -6.68
CA PHE A 95 -7.20 8.55 -5.92
C PHE A 95 -7.25 9.35 -4.62
N CYS A 96 -6.17 9.34 -3.82
CA CYS A 96 -6.14 10.10 -2.58
C CYS A 96 -6.12 11.62 -2.80
N ILE A 97 -5.50 12.11 -3.87
CA ILE A 97 -5.45 13.55 -4.19
C ILE A 97 -6.80 14.06 -4.67
N GLU A 98 -7.44 13.32 -5.57
CA GLU A 98 -8.71 13.70 -6.23
C GLU A 98 -9.92 13.51 -5.30
N HIS A 99 -9.82 12.62 -4.30
CA HIS A 99 -10.87 12.35 -3.31
C HIS A 99 -10.46 12.71 -1.88
N PRO A 100 -10.24 14.01 -1.55
CA PRO A 100 -9.93 14.41 -0.18
C PRO A 100 -11.05 14.06 0.82
N GLU A 101 -12.29 13.89 0.37
CA GLU A 101 -13.45 13.43 1.16
C GLU A 101 -13.30 11.98 1.65
N TYR A 102 -12.43 11.18 1.02
CA TYR A 102 -12.14 9.82 1.44
C TYR A 102 -11.09 9.73 2.55
N ARG A 103 -10.50 10.86 2.96
CA ARG A 103 -9.53 10.88 4.06
C ARG A 103 -10.23 10.96 5.42
N LEU A 104 -9.60 10.41 6.44
CA LEU A 104 -10.12 10.43 7.80
C LEU A 104 -10.15 11.84 8.39
N ASN A 105 -9.13 12.66 8.14
CA ASN A 105 -8.98 14.00 8.71
C ASN A 105 -9.24 13.98 10.23
N ASP A 106 -10.01 14.93 10.74
CA ASP A 106 -10.34 15.04 12.18
C ASP A 106 -11.30 13.94 12.65
N ARG A 107 -11.80 13.09 11.75
CA ARG A 107 -12.70 11.98 12.09
C ARG A 107 -11.95 10.75 12.56
N CYS A 108 -10.62 10.68 12.40
CA CYS A 108 -9.83 9.48 12.69
C CYS A 108 -10.07 8.94 14.10
N ALA A 109 -10.17 7.62 14.23
CA ALA A 109 -10.33 6.96 15.53
C ALA A 109 -9.05 6.98 16.38
N TYR A 110 -7.89 7.22 15.76
CA TYR A 110 -6.61 7.40 16.45
C TYR A 110 -6.31 8.90 16.59
N HIS A 111 -5.55 9.27 17.62
CA HIS A 111 -5.39 10.68 18.02
C HIS A 111 -4.01 11.28 17.69
N THR A 112 -3.03 10.46 17.33
CA THR A 112 -1.67 10.93 17.00
C THR A 112 -1.42 10.75 15.51
N HIS A 113 -1.31 11.86 14.77
CA HIS A 113 -1.20 11.86 13.29
C HIS A 113 0.17 12.29 12.76
N GLY A 114 1.15 12.53 13.63
CA GLY A 114 2.47 13.01 13.27
C GLY A 114 3.52 12.69 14.34
N PRO A 115 4.81 12.88 14.03
CA PRO A 115 5.90 12.65 14.98
C PRO A 115 5.95 13.69 16.11
N ASP A 116 5.22 14.80 15.97
CA ASP A 116 5.19 15.88 16.95
C ASP A 116 4.17 15.58 18.07
N PRO A 117 4.55 15.85 19.34
CA PRO A 117 3.75 15.48 20.52
C PRO A 117 2.41 16.24 20.64
N ASP A 118 2.19 17.28 19.84
CA ASP A 118 0.93 18.01 19.78
C ASP A 118 -0.10 17.41 18.78
N GLY A 119 0.34 16.47 17.92
CA GLY A 119 -0.53 15.70 17.03
C GLY A 119 -1.39 16.52 16.07
N SER A 120 -1.04 17.79 15.82
CA SER A 120 -1.96 18.81 15.29
C SER A 120 -2.21 18.74 13.77
N THR A 121 -1.72 17.71 13.08
CA THR A 121 -1.96 17.52 11.65
C THR A 121 -3.23 16.69 11.40
N PRO A 122 -4.09 17.09 10.45
CA PRO A 122 -5.21 16.25 10.03
C PRO A 122 -4.74 14.88 9.55
N CYS A 123 -5.47 13.82 9.90
CA CYS A 123 -5.17 12.47 9.43
C CYS A 123 -5.34 12.37 7.91
N VAL A 124 -4.26 12.05 7.20
CA VAL A 124 -4.26 11.96 5.73
C VAL A 124 -4.49 10.55 5.19
N HIS A 125 -4.74 9.59 6.10
CA HIS A 125 -5.10 8.20 5.78
C HIS A 125 -6.49 8.08 5.15
N LEU A 126 -6.69 7.05 4.33
CA LEU A 126 -7.98 6.75 3.73
C LEU A 126 -8.95 6.12 4.75
N ASP A 127 -10.25 6.40 4.59
CA ASP A 127 -11.34 5.88 5.40
C ASP A 127 -11.87 4.56 4.83
N PHE A 128 -11.46 3.45 5.43
CA PHE A 128 -11.87 2.10 5.01
C PHE A 128 -13.35 1.79 5.27
N SER A 129 -14.09 2.67 5.94
CA SER A 129 -15.55 2.53 6.00
C SER A 129 -16.24 2.86 4.69
N ILE A 130 -15.55 3.52 3.76
CA ILE A 130 -16.02 3.89 2.43
C ILE A 130 -15.78 2.71 1.46
N PRO A 131 -16.82 2.15 0.82
CA PRO A 131 -16.67 1.03 -0.12
C PRO A 131 -15.68 1.28 -1.26
N GLU A 132 -15.65 2.51 -1.78
CA GLU A 132 -14.79 2.93 -2.89
C GLU A 132 -13.31 2.88 -2.52
N VAL A 133 -12.94 3.22 -1.27
CA VAL A 133 -11.57 3.07 -0.75
C VAL A 133 -11.14 1.60 -0.77
N ARG A 134 -12.04 0.71 -0.34
CA ARG A 134 -11.78 -0.74 -0.34
C ARG A 134 -11.69 -1.31 -1.75
N ALA A 135 -12.59 -0.89 -2.64
CA ALA A 135 -12.57 -1.30 -4.05
C ALA A 135 -11.29 -0.82 -4.75
N HIS A 136 -10.84 0.39 -4.47
CA HIS A 136 -9.55 0.90 -4.94
C HIS A 136 -8.41 0.00 -4.48
N GLN A 137 -8.32 -0.32 -3.19
CA GLN A 137 -7.26 -1.17 -2.67
C GLN A 137 -7.30 -2.59 -3.29
N LEU A 138 -8.47 -3.21 -3.44
CA LEU A 138 -8.60 -4.52 -4.10
C LEU A 138 -8.20 -4.46 -5.57
N LYS A 139 -8.48 -3.36 -6.27
CA LYS A 139 -8.02 -3.19 -7.65
C LYS A 139 -6.49 -3.20 -7.74
N LEU A 140 -5.81 -2.60 -6.77
CA LEU A 140 -4.34 -2.60 -6.73
C LEU A 140 -3.77 -3.99 -6.41
N VAL A 141 -4.41 -4.77 -5.55
CA VAL A 141 -4.06 -6.20 -5.34
C VAL A 141 -4.21 -6.98 -6.63
N GLU A 142 -5.33 -6.80 -7.33
CA GLU A 142 -5.57 -7.49 -8.60
C GLU A 142 -4.46 -7.19 -9.60
N LEU A 143 -4.07 -5.92 -9.74
CA LEU A 143 -3.01 -5.51 -10.66
C LEU A 143 -1.67 -6.15 -10.31
N LEU A 144 -1.31 -6.20 -9.02
CA LEU A 144 -0.07 -6.83 -8.57
C LEU A 144 -0.09 -8.33 -8.86
N ALA A 145 -1.12 -9.03 -8.39
CA ALA A 145 -1.22 -10.49 -8.46
C ALA A 145 -1.40 -11.00 -9.91
N ARG A 146 -2.00 -10.20 -10.80
CA ARG A 146 -2.06 -10.55 -12.23
C ARG A 146 -0.75 -10.29 -12.98
N ARG A 147 0.05 -9.32 -12.51
CA ARG A 147 1.29 -8.93 -13.19
C ARG A 147 2.46 -9.82 -12.82
N TYR A 148 2.49 -10.32 -11.58
CA TYR A 148 3.64 -11.03 -11.03
C TYR A 148 3.27 -12.42 -10.54
N ASP A 149 4.13 -13.40 -10.83
CA ASP A 149 4.02 -14.78 -10.35
C ASP A 149 4.44 -14.87 -8.87
N ILE A 150 3.58 -14.39 -7.97
CA ILE A 150 3.84 -14.37 -6.53
C ILE A 150 3.34 -15.64 -5.86
N ASP A 151 4.11 -16.17 -4.91
CA ASP A 151 3.75 -17.36 -4.12
C ASP A 151 2.84 -17.03 -2.93
N GLY A 152 2.74 -15.75 -2.59
CA GLY A 152 1.95 -15.28 -1.47
C GLY A 152 1.76 -13.78 -1.48
N PHE A 153 0.78 -13.33 -0.71
CA PHE A 153 0.42 -11.93 -0.60
C PHE A 153 0.35 -11.51 0.87
N GLU A 154 0.90 -10.34 1.19
CA GLU A 154 0.89 -9.76 2.54
C GLU A 154 0.22 -8.39 2.57
N TRP A 155 -0.69 -8.22 3.52
CA TRP A 155 -1.12 -6.90 3.97
C TRP A 155 -0.27 -6.44 5.14
N ASP A 156 0.50 -5.38 4.94
CA ASP A 156 1.25 -4.74 6.01
C ASP A 156 0.35 -3.76 6.76
N PHE A 157 -0.36 -4.30 7.75
CA PHE A 157 -1.15 -3.55 8.73
C PHE A 157 -0.30 -2.77 9.74
N THR A 158 1.01 -3.01 9.79
CA THR A 158 1.89 -2.39 10.78
C THR A 158 2.30 -0.98 10.40
N ARG A 159 2.17 -0.62 9.12
CA ARG A 159 2.32 0.76 8.66
C ARG A 159 1.08 1.56 9.06
N ASP A 160 1.29 2.44 10.03
CA ASP A 160 0.28 3.31 10.62
C ASP A 160 -0.99 2.55 11.07
N ALA A 161 -0.75 1.52 11.89
CA ALA A 161 -1.83 0.80 12.55
C ALA A 161 -2.82 1.77 13.21
N TRP A 162 -4.11 1.39 13.22
CA TRP A 162 -5.22 2.15 13.81
C TRP A 162 -5.79 3.33 13.00
N HIS A 163 -5.15 3.74 11.90
CA HIS A 163 -5.60 4.85 11.06
C HIS A 163 -6.53 4.43 9.90
N ASN A 164 -7.46 3.51 10.14
CA ASN A 164 -8.31 2.95 9.07
C ASN A 164 -9.77 3.42 9.11
N PHE A 165 -10.25 3.90 10.25
CA PHE A 165 -11.67 4.16 10.47
C PHE A 165 -11.93 5.44 11.22
N PRO A 166 -13.10 6.07 11.02
CA PRO A 166 -13.51 7.19 11.84
C PRO A 166 -13.90 6.73 13.24
N ALA A 167 -13.78 7.62 14.23
CA ALA A 167 -14.04 7.33 15.64
C ALA A 167 -15.43 6.71 15.89
N ASN A 168 -16.45 7.16 15.15
CA ASN A 168 -17.83 6.66 15.25
C ASN A 168 -18.07 5.30 14.58
N LYS A 169 -17.06 4.69 13.94
CA LYS A 169 -17.15 3.37 13.29
C LYS A 169 -16.11 2.37 13.77
N LYS A 170 -15.37 2.66 14.84
CA LYS A 170 -14.32 1.78 15.36
C LYS A 170 -14.80 0.33 15.57
N ASP A 171 -15.96 0.16 16.19
CA ASP A 171 -16.51 -1.18 16.48
C ASP A 171 -16.89 -1.94 15.21
N ARG A 172 -17.45 -1.22 14.21
CA ARG A 172 -17.76 -1.78 12.88
C ARG A 172 -16.52 -2.03 12.04
N GLY A 173 -15.40 -1.39 12.37
CA GLY A 173 -14.14 -1.53 11.64
C GLY A 173 -13.65 -2.98 11.61
N ILE A 174 -13.87 -3.74 12.69
CA ILE A 174 -13.50 -5.17 12.76
C ILE A 174 -14.24 -5.98 11.70
N ASP A 175 -15.57 -5.83 11.63
CA ASP A 175 -16.41 -6.52 10.65
C ASP A 175 -16.02 -6.13 9.22
N ILE A 176 -15.78 -4.83 8.99
CA ILE A 176 -15.41 -4.29 7.67
C ILE A 176 -14.04 -4.82 7.23
N THR A 177 -13.02 -4.76 8.09
CA THR A 177 -11.69 -5.29 7.77
C THR A 177 -11.73 -6.79 7.54
N THR A 178 -12.50 -7.54 8.34
CA THR A 178 -12.63 -9.00 8.16
C THR A 178 -13.30 -9.34 6.84
N ALA A 179 -14.36 -8.63 6.46
CA ALA A 179 -15.00 -8.79 5.16
C ALA A 179 -14.02 -8.46 4.02
N HIS A 180 -13.31 -7.34 4.14
CA HIS A 180 -12.30 -6.93 3.16
C HIS A 180 -11.18 -7.95 2.96
N MET A 181 -10.74 -8.62 4.04
CA MET A 181 -9.78 -9.73 3.94
C MET A 181 -10.34 -10.95 3.21
N ARG A 182 -11.64 -11.23 3.36
CA ARG A 182 -12.31 -12.29 2.59
C ARG A 182 -12.39 -11.91 1.12
N ASP A 183 -12.77 -10.67 0.81
CA ASP A 183 -12.81 -10.17 -0.56
C ASP A 183 -11.43 -10.25 -1.24
N ALA A 184 -10.36 -9.86 -0.53
CA ALA A 184 -9.00 -9.98 -1.01
C ALA A 184 -8.59 -11.45 -1.22
N ARG A 185 -8.97 -12.35 -0.30
CA ARG A 185 -8.69 -13.78 -0.43
C ARG A 185 -9.42 -14.40 -1.61
N ASP A 186 -10.69 -14.06 -1.80
CA ASP A 186 -11.50 -14.55 -2.90
C ASP A 186 -10.97 -14.04 -4.24
N LEU A 187 -10.57 -12.77 -4.31
CA LEU A 187 -9.89 -12.19 -5.48
C LEU A 187 -8.61 -12.96 -5.83
N LEU A 188 -7.74 -13.22 -4.86
CA LEU A 188 -6.49 -13.96 -5.09
C LEU A 188 -6.77 -15.39 -5.56
N ASN A 189 -7.71 -16.11 -4.92
CA ASN A 189 -8.11 -17.45 -5.34
C ASN A 189 -8.64 -17.51 -6.79
N GLN A 190 -9.24 -16.42 -7.29
CA GLN A 190 -9.72 -16.34 -8.68
C GLN A 190 -8.60 -16.12 -9.68
N ILE A 191 -7.47 -15.56 -9.25
CA ILE A 191 -6.31 -15.29 -10.11
C ILE A 191 -5.45 -16.55 -10.24
N GLY A 192 -5.20 -17.25 -9.13
CA GLY A 192 -4.38 -18.46 -9.08
C GLY A 192 -3.61 -18.57 -7.77
#